data_AF-A0A7W0XD11-F1
#
_entry.id   AF-A0A7W0XD11-F1
#
_cell.length_a   1.000
_cell.length_b   1.000
_cell.length_c   1.000
_cell.angle_alpha   90.00
_cell.angle_beta   90.00
_cell.angle_gamma   90.00
#
_symmetry.space_group_name_H-M   'P 1'
#
loop_
_entity.id
_entity.type
_entity.pdbx_description
1 polymer ?
#
loop_
_entity_poly.entity_id
_entity_poly.type
_entity_poly.pdbx_seq_one_letter_code
_entity_poly.pdbx_strand_id
1 'polypeptide(L)' 'MVPEFDIPTLREIIVQAYRIAYRVDHESKLIEVARVWHAARGTPGL' A
#
# COMPACT_ATOMS: atom_id res chain seq x y z
N MET A 1 2.87 -11.95 1.24
CA MET A 1 2.44 -11.48 2.58
C MET A 1 3.45 -10.41 2.97
N VAL A 2 3.03 -9.15 3.09
CA VAL A 2 3.94 -8.07 3.47
C VAL A 2 3.80 -7.87 4.98
N PRO A 3 4.86 -8.07 5.80
CA PRO A 3 4.74 -8.15 7.26
C PRO A 3 4.61 -6.79 7.95
N GLU A 4 4.54 -5.67 7.23
CA GLU A 4 4.39 -4.33 7.82
C GLU A 4 2.92 -3.88 8.05
N PHE A 5 1.93 -4.75 7.82
CA PHE A 5 0.52 -4.36 7.67
C PHE A 5 -0.42 -4.65 8.86
N ASP A 6 0.08 -4.73 10.09
CA ASP A 6 -0.80 -4.76 11.28
C ASP A 6 -1.20 -3.35 11.75
N ILE A 7 -1.25 -2.41 10.82
CA ILE A 7 -1.75 -1.05 11.04
C ILE A 7 -3.19 -1.00 10.50
N PRO A 8 -4.22 -0.90 11.36
CA PRO A 8 -5.63 -0.95 10.93
C PRO A 8 -6.03 0.14 9.92
N THR A 9 -5.23 1.19 9.81
CA THR A 9 -5.47 2.34 8.95
C THR A 9 -4.82 2.23 7.56
N LEU A 10 -3.96 1.22 7.35
CA LEU A 10 -3.25 1.02 6.10
C LEU A 10 -4.13 0.19 5.15
N ARG A 11 -4.45 0.77 3.99
CA ARG A 11 -5.28 0.17 2.93
C ARG A 11 -4.40 -0.22 1.74
N GLU A 12 -4.83 -1.23 0.99
CA GLU A 12 -4.21 -1.62 -0.27
C GLU A 12 -5.21 -1.45 -1.41
N ILE A 13 -4.75 -0.94 -2.56
CA ILE A 13 -5.45 -1.02 -3.83
C ILE A 13 -4.60 -1.76 -4.86
N ILE A 14 -5.26 -2.61 -5.65
CA ILE A 14 -4.65 -3.38 -6.73
C ILE A 14 -5.12 -2.79 -8.05
N VAL A 15 -4.16 -2.38 -8.89
CA VAL A 15 -4.43 -1.86 -10.24
C VAL A 15 -3.59 -2.66 -11.22
N GLN A 16 -4.23 -3.53 -12.00
CA GLN A 16 -3.56 -4.50 -12.87
C GLN A 16 -2.50 -5.30 -12.10
N ALA A 17 -1.23 -5.22 -12.52
CA ALA A 17 -0.09 -5.88 -11.88
C ALA A 17 0.57 -5.02 -10.79
N TYR A 18 0.01 -3.87 -10.42
CA TYR A 18 0.54 -3.00 -9.37
C TYR A 18 -0.28 -3.09 -8.08
N ARG A 19 0.42 -3.00 -6.96
CA ARG A 19 -0.13 -2.87 -5.62
C ARG A 19 0.34 -1.55 -5.02
N ILE A 20 -0.60 -0.84 -4.40
CA ILE A 20 -0.37 0.46 -3.78
C ILE A 20 -0.89 0.37 -2.36
N ALA A 21 0.00 0.60 -1.39
CA ALA A 21 -0.34 0.71 0.00
C ALA A 21 -0.47 2.19 0.38
N TYR A 22 -1.59 2.56 0.98
CA TYR A 22 -1.91 3.94 1.29
C TYR A 22 -2.75 4.07 2.55
N ARG A 23 -2.71 5.25 3.17
CA ARG A 23 -3.58 5.64 4.27
C ARG A 23 -4.38 6.87 3.87
N VAL A 24 -5.62 6.94 4.35
CA VAL A 24 -6.49 8.12 4.18
C VAL A 24 -6.64 8.79 5.53
N ASP A 25 -6.29 10.06 5.58
CA ASP A 25 -6.63 10.95 6.69
C ASP A 25 -7.80 11.83 6.24
N HIS A 26 -8.97 11.56 6.82
CA HIS A 26 -10.19 12.31 6.50
C HIS A 26 -10.22 13.70 7.13
N GLU A 27 -9.49 13.92 8.23
CA GLU A 27 -9.44 15.22 8.92
C GLU A 27 -8.61 16.21 8.11
N SER A 28 -7.40 15.78 7.70
CA SER A 28 -6.51 16.61 6.88
C SER A 28 -6.81 16.54 5.37
N LYS A 29 -7.76 15.68 4.96
CA LYS A 29 -8.09 15.39 3.55
C LYS A 29 -6.87 14.96 2.73
N LEU A 30 -5.96 14.22 3.36
CA LEU A 30 -4.70 13.77 2.78
C LEU A 30 -4.74 12.27 2.50
N ILE A 31 -4.12 11.87 1.40
CA ILE A 31 -3.82 10.48 1.11
C ILE A 31 -2.30 10.32 1.12
N GLU A 32 -1.82 9.46 2.00
CA GLU A 32 -0.41 9.12 2.09
C GLU A 32 -0.16 7.79 1.39
N VAL A 33 0.74 7.78 0.42
CA VAL A 33 1.14 6.57 -0.29
C VAL A 33 2.42 6.03 0.35
N ALA A 34 2.31 4.93 1.07
CA ALA A 34 3.43 4.30 1.76
C ALA A 34 4.34 3.54 0.80
N ARG A 35 3.75 2.81 -0.17
CA ARG A 35 4.51 1.98 -1.10
C ARG A 35 3.76 1.72 -2.39
N VAL A 36 4.51 1.65 -3.49
CA VAL A 36 4.04 1.16 -4.80
C VAL A 36 4.97 0.06 -5.27
N TRP A 37 4.43 -1.08 -5.69
CA TRP A 37 5.23 -2.15 -6.28
C TRP A 37 4.46 -2.94 -7.33
N HIS A 38 5.20 -3.60 -8.22
CA HIS A 38 4.62 -4.46 -9.24
C HIS A 38 4.49 -5.89 -8.69
N ALA A 39 3.27 -6.30 -8.37
CA ALA A 39 2.95 -7.61 -7.79
C ALA A 39 3.51 -8.79 -8.60
N ALA A 40 3.50 -8.71 -9.94
CA ALA A 40 4.05 -9.79 -10.78
C ALA A 40 5.59 -9.81 -10.87
N ARG A 41 6.28 -8.79 -10.31
CA ARG A 41 7.74 -8.78 -10.15
C ARG A 41 8.17 -9.20 -8.74
N GLY A 42 7.23 -9.60 -7.88
CA GLY A 42 7.48 -9.85 -6.47
C GLY A 42 7.60 -8.56 -5.65
N THR A 43 7.74 -8.69 -4.34
CA THR A 43 7.99 -7.56 -3.44
C THR A 43 9.48 -7.22 -3.52
N PRO A 44 9.89 -6.00 -3.93
CA PRO A 44 11.31 -5.66 -3.95
C PRO A 44 11.87 -5.73 -2.52
N GLY A 45 12.87 -6.59 -2.28
CA GLY A 45 13.54 -6.73 -0.97
C GLY A 45 13.14 -7.95 -0.13
N LEU A 46 12.57 -8.99 -0.74
CA LEU A 46 12.57 -10.37 -0.21
C LEU A 46 13.53 -11.23 -1.04
#